data_AF-X5M7S6-F1
#
_entry.id   AF-X5M7S6-F1
#
_cell.length_a   1.000
_cell.length_b   1.000
_cell.length_c   1.000
_cell.angle_alpha   90.00
_cell.angle_beta   90.00
_cell.angle_gamma   90.00
#
_symmetry.space_group_name_H-M   'P 1'
#
loop_
_entity.id
_entity.type
_entity.pdbx_description
1 polymer ?
#
loop_
_entity_poly.entity_id
_entity_poly.type
_entity_poly.pdbx_seq_one_letter_code
_entity_poly.pdbx_strand_id
1 'polypeptide(L)'
;MAVSLGGSFGAVAETTSKAPDFLKHTYAERPEACAADQYGERKGLQISDGSISGTEFGCAFLTYTPVSWGPGHDVNEYVVLVSCGDDSGITRPDHLSIIHSNGELRVQSQNEYVEMLAKEAWNEPGFVSKTYKKCPG
;
A
#
# COMPACT_ATOMS: atom_id res chain seq x y z
N MET A 1 24.53 17.59 -36.75
CA MET A 1 23.18 17.48 -36.15
C MET A 1 23.36 16.81 -34.80
N ALA A 2 23.12 17.53 -33.70
CA ALA A 2 23.19 16.97 -32.35
C ALA A 2 21.76 16.63 -31.90
N VAL A 3 21.52 15.37 -31.57
CA VAL A 3 20.23 14.90 -31.05
C VAL A 3 20.23 15.15 -29.55
N SER A 4 19.43 16.13 -29.10
CA SER A 4 19.17 16.36 -27.69
C SER A 4 18.23 15.28 -27.17
N LEU A 5 18.74 14.38 -26.32
CA LEU A 5 17.94 13.45 -25.53
C LEU A 5 17.52 14.15 -24.23
N GLY A 6 16.61 15.10 -24.34
CA GLY A 6 15.97 15.76 -23.20
C GLY A 6 14.90 14.86 -22.57
N GLY A 7 15.32 13.79 -21.90
CA GLY A 7 14.43 12.99 -21.05
C GLY A 7 14.29 13.65 -19.69
N SER A 8 13.23 14.44 -19.50
CA SER A 8 12.80 14.90 -18.18
C SER A 8 12.26 13.71 -17.39
N PHE A 9 13.13 13.09 -16.59
CA PHE A 9 12.70 12.17 -15.54
C PHE A 9 11.83 12.96 -14.55
N GLY A 10 10.63 12.45 -14.26
CA GLY A 10 9.69 13.09 -13.34
C GLY A 10 10.35 13.42 -12.00
N ALA A 11 10.03 14.58 -11.44
CA ALA A 11 10.55 15.00 -10.15
C ALA A 11 10.05 14.03 -9.06
N VAL A 12 10.98 13.29 -8.44
CA VAL A 12 10.69 12.54 -7.22
C VAL A 12 10.54 13.59 -6.11
N ALA A 13 9.33 13.73 -5.59
CA ALA A 13 9.08 14.65 -4.48
C ALA A 13 9.64 14.08 -3.17
N GLU A 14 10.00 14.98 -2.25
CA GLU A 14 10.75 14.67 -1.02
C GLU A 14 10.02 13.63 -0.16
N THR A 15 10.75 12.61 0.30
CA THR A 15 10.22 11.59 1.22
C THR A 15 9.76 12.25 2.52
N THR A 16 8.55 11.92 2.96
CA THR A 16 7.95 12.45 4.20
C THR A 16 7.68 11.31 5.19
N SER A 17 7.78 11.63 6.48
CA SER A 17 7.32 10.76 7.57
C SER A 17 5.83 10.95 7.89
N LYS A 18 5.21 12.01 7.34
CA LYS A 18 3.79 12.30 7.56
C LYS A 18 2.94 11.54 6.54
N ALA A 19 1.99 10.75 7.04
CA ALA A 19 1.04 10.04 6.21
C ALA A 19 0.19 11.02 5.37
N PRO A 20 -0.09 10.71 4.09
CA PRO A 20 -1.06 11.47 3.30
C PRO A 20 -2.46 11.41 3.92
N ASP A 21 -3.23 12.49 3.76
CA ASP A 21 -4.50 12.68 4.47
C ASP A 21 -5.53 11.59 4.18
N PHE A 22 -5.50 10.95 3.00
CA PHE A 22 -6.42 9.86 2.69
C PHE A 22 -6.20 8.65 3.62
N LEU A 23 -4.98 8.39 4.09
CA LEU A 23 -4.68 7.30 5.02
C LEU A 23 -5.20 7.54 6.46
N LYS A 24 -5.74 8.73 6.75
CA LYS A 24 -6.46 8.99 8.02
C LYS A 24 -7.79 8.23 8.09
N HIS A 25 -8.25 7.65 6.98
CA HIS A 25 -9.40 6.76 6.94
C HIS A 25 -8.96 5.30 6.99
N THR A 26 -9.86 4.44 7.49
CA THR A 26 -9.67 2.99 7.37
C THR A 26 -10.17 2.51 6.02
N TYR A 27 -9.37 1.67 5.36
CA TYR A 27 -9.75 0.97 4.14
C TYR A 27 -9.65 -0.53 4.38
N ALA A 28 -10.51 -1.29 3.70
CA ALA A 28 -10.62 -2.73 3.86
C ALA A 28 -10.74 -3.43 2.50
N GLU A 29 -10.20 -4.63 2.40
CA GLU A 29 -10.38 -5.48 1.20
C GLU A 29 -11.85 -5.87 1.01
N ARG A 30 -12.57 -6.09 2.12
CA ARG A 30 -13.98 -6.53 2.12
C ARG A 30 -14.81 -5.76 3.16
N PRO A 31 -16.12 -5.56 2.94
CA PRO A 31 -16.97 -4.83 3.88
C PRO A 31 -16.97 -5.40 5.30
N GLU A 32 -16.90 -6.73 5.44
CA GLU A 32 -16.90 -7.40 6.74
C GLU A 32 -15.63 -7.10 7.54
N ALA A 33 -14.54 -6.78 6.85
CA ALA A 33 -13.30 -6.38 7.49
C ALA A 33 -13.42 -5.00 8.12
N CYS A 34 -14.38 -4.14 7.75
CA CYS A 34 -14.51 -2.81 8.35
C CYS A 34 -14.93 -2.81 9.82
N ALA A 35 -15.57 -3.89 10.28
CA ALA A 35 -15.93 -4.07 11.67
C ALA A 35 -14.94 -5.02 12.36
N ALA A 36 -14.57 -4.68 13.60
CA ALA A 36 -13.98 -5.67 14.48
C ALA A 36 -15.08 -6.65 14.94
N ASP A 37 -14.72 -7.91 15.12
CA ASP A 37 -15.58 -8.87 15.77
C ASP A 37 -15.65 -8.62 17.28
N GLN A 38 -16.36 -9.49 17.99
CA GLN A 38 -16.56 -9.39 19.43
C GLN A 38 -15.27 -9.45 20.26
N TYR A 39 -14.15 -9.89 19.68
CA TYR A 39 -12.84 -9.97 20.32
C TYR A 39 -11.89 -8.85 19.88
N GLY A 40 -12.35 -7.93 19.03
CA GLY A 40 -11.50 -6.89 18.46
C GLY A 40 -10.76 -7.35 17.20
N GLU A 41 -10.95 -8.59 16.75
CA GLU A 41 -10.30 -9.12 15.56
C GLU A 41 -11.00 -8.64 14.30
N ARG A 42 -10.23 -8.16 13.32
CA ARG A 42 -10.76 -7.66 12.05
C ARG A 42 -10.50 -8.73 11.00
N LYS A 43 -11.58 -9.22 10.36
CA LYS A 43 -11.51 -10.30 9.37
C LYS A 43 -10.99 -9.76 8.03
N GLY A 44 -9.70 -9.96 7.77
CA GLY A 44 -9.05 -9.54 6.52
C GLY A 44 -8.13 -8.34 6.69
N LEU A 45 -7.60 -7.85 5.56
CA LEU A 45 -6.61 -6.79 5.56
C LEU A 45 -7.25 -5.40 5.61
N GLN A 46 -6.61 -4.55 6.41
CA GLN A 46 -6.96 -3.16 6.57
C GLN A 46 -5.76 -2.25 6.43
N ILE A 47 -6.01 -1.05 5.94
CA ILE A 47 -5.03 0.03 5.88
C ILE A 47 -5.57 1.19 6.72
N SER A 48 -4.77 1.67 7.65
CA SER A 48 -5.13 2.78 8.53
C SER A 48 -3.88 3.50 9.01
N ASP A 49 -3.94 4.83 9.08
CA ASP A 49 -2.94 5.78 9.54
C ASP A 49 -1.64 5.16 10.07
N GLY A 50 -0.64 5.02 9.18
CA GLY A 50 0.67 4.51 9.54
C GLY A 50 0.82 2.99 9.55
N SER A 51 -0.18 2.22 9.13
CA SER A 51 -0.10 0.76 9.14
C SER A 51 -1.01 0.05 8.12
N ILE A 52 -0.67 -1.20 7.86
CA ILE A 52 -1.53 -2.20 7.24
C ILE A 52 -1.56 -3.42 8.18
N SER A 53 -2.75 -3.92 8.50
CA SER A 53 -2.95 -4.97 9.51
C SER A 53 -4.08 -5.94 9.15
N GLY A 54 -4.05 -7.14 9.71
CA GLY A 54 -5.06 -8.18 9.57
C GLY A 54 -4.78 -9.36 10.51
N THR A 55 -5.61 -10.39 10.47
CA THR A 55 -5.60 -11.52 11.43
C THR A 55 -4.23 -12.21 11.61
N GLU A 56 -3.33 -12.16 10.63
CA GLU A 56 -2.04 -12.88 10.63
C GLU A 56 -0.85 -11.97 10.28
N PHE A 57 -1.06 -10.65 10.24
CA PHE A 57 -0.07 -9.74 9.69
C PHE A 57 -0.23 -8.32 10.25
N GLY A 58 0.90 -7.71 10.60
CA GLY A 58 0.97 -6.31 11.03
C GLY A 58 2.20 -5.65 10.46
N CYS A 59 2.00 -4.51 9.81
CA CYS A 59 3.08 -3.84 9.12
C CYS A 59 2.96 -2.33 9.29
N ALA A 60 4.05 -1.71 9.74
CA ALA A 60 4.13 -0.29 10.05
C ALA A 60 4.70 0.48 8.87
N PHE A 61 4.10 1.61 8.53
CA PHE A 61 4.57 2.52 7.50
C PHE A 61 5.72 3.36 8.05
N LEU A 62 6.88 3.29 7.39
CA LEU A 62 8.09 4.00 7.79
C LEU A 62 8.19 5.34 7.08
N THR A 63 8.00 5.34 5.76
CA THR A 63 8.15 6.53 4.93
C THR A 63 7.17 6.54 3.77
N TYR A 64 6.85 7.75 3.29
CA TYR A 64 5.97 7.97 2.14
C TYR A 64 6.71 8.79 1.09
N THR A 65 6.78 8.29 -0.13
CA THR A 65 7.35 8.97 -1.28
C THR A 65 6.24 9.24 -2.29
N PRO A 66 5.77 10.50 -2.44
CA PRO A 66 4.79 10.85 -3.46
C PRO A 66 5.36 10.67 -4.87
N VAL A 67 4.57 10.07 -5.74
CA VAL A 67 4.88 9.85 -7.16
C VAL A 67 3.93 10.67 -8.01
N SER A 68 4.49 11.54 -8.84
CA SER A 68 3.75 12.32 -9.84
C SER A 68 4.12 11.86 -11.25
N TRP A 69 3.11 11.73 -12.11
CA TRP A 69 3.23 11.22 -13.47
C TRP A 69 3.55 12.33 -14.49
N GLY A 70 4.34 13.33 -14.08
CA GLY A 70 4.81 14.42 -14.92
C GLY A 70 4.76 15.77 -14.21
N PRO A 71 5.46 16.79 -14.75
CA PRO A 71 5.45 18.13 -14.17
C PRO A 71 4.04 18.74 -14.21
N GLY A 72 3.53 19.14 -13.04
CA GLY A 72 2.22 19.79 -12.90
C GLY A 72 1.02 18.85 -12.70
N HIS A 73 1.25 17.53 -12.59
CA HIS A 73 0.19 16.58 -12.24
C HIS A 73 0.09 16.42 -10.72
N ASP A 74 -1.14 16.31 -10.23
CA ASP A 74 -1.41 15.95 -8.84
C ASP A 74 -0.77 14.60 -8.48
N VAL A 75 -0.42 14.42 -7.21
CA VAL A 75 0.12 13.17 -6.69
C VAL A 75 -0.99 12.11 -6.75
N ASN A 76 -0.81 11.10 -7.59
CA ASN A 76 -1.78 10.02 -7.78
C ASN A 76 -1.38 8.73 -7.04
N GLU A 77 -0.11 8.64 -6.64
CA GLU A 77 0.49 7.43 -6.09
C GLU A 77 1.49 7.80 -4.99
N TYR A 78 1.58 6.94 -3.99
CA TYR A 78 2.57 7.00 -2.94
C TYR A 78 3.29 5.65 -2.87
N VAL A 79 4.61 5.68 -2.97
CA VAL A 79 5.43 4.53 -2.60
C VAL A 79 5.66 4.59 -1.10
N VAL A 80 5.26 3.55 -0.39
CA VAL A 80 5.35 3.45 1.07
C VAL A 80 6.35 2.37 1.43
N LEU A 81 7.40 2.75 2.16
CA LEU A 81 8.28 1.78 2.78
C LEU A 81 7.61 1.29 4.06
N VAL A 82 7.58 -0.03 4.24
CA VAL A 82 6.94 -0.64 5.39
C VAL A 82 7.88 -1.61 6.10
N SER A 83 7.66 -1.81 7.40
CA SER A 83 8.29 -2.87 8.19
C SER A 83 7.22 -3.83 8.65
N CYS A 84 7.25 -5.05 8.11
CA CYS A 84 6.26 -6.07 8.43
C CYS A 84 6.81 -7.06 9.45
N GLY A 85 5.97 -7.42 10.43
CA GLY A 85 6.17 -8.58 11.28
C GLY A 85 5.14 -9.66 10.95
N ASP A 86 5.55 -10.92 11.06
CA ASP A 86 4.67 -12.08 11.00
C ASP A 86 4.78 -12.90 12.31
N ASP A 87 3.91 -13.91 12.46
CA ASP A 87 3.90 -14.81 13.61
C ASP A 87 5.16 -15.70 13.70
N SER A 88 6.04 -15.66 12.68
CA SER A 88 7.35 -16.32 12.73
C SER A 88 8.40 -15.51 13.48
N GLY A 89 8.09 -14.26 13.86
CA GLY A 89 8.99 -13.36 14.58
C GLY A 89 10.07 -12.73 13.71
N ILE A 90 9.98 -12.86 12.39
CA ILE A 90 10.94 -12.28 11.45
C ILE A 90 10.40 -10.94 10.94
N THR A 91 11.07 -9.84 11.29
CA THR A 91 10.76 -8.52 10.71
C THR A 91 11.52 -8.31 9.41
N ARG A 92 10.83 -7.94 8.33
CA ARG A 92 11.48 -7.62 7.05
C ARG A 92 11.03 -6.25 6.53
N PRO A 93 11.95 -5.41 6.03
CA PRO A 93 11.55 -4.24 5.26
C PRO A 93 10.91 -4.72 3.96
N ASP A 94 9.79 -4.12 3.61
CA ASP A 94 9.03 -4.41 2.39
C ASP A 94 8.60 -3.10 1.72
N HIS A 95 8.30 -3.16 0.43
CA HIS A 95 7.88 -2.00 -0.35
C HIS A 95 6.44 -2.19 -0.82
N LEU A 96 5.59 -1.23 -0.47
CA LEU A 96 4.23 -1.13 -0.97
C LEU A 96 4.10 0.06 -1.91
N SER A 97 3.49 -0.12 -3.07
CA SER A 97 2.92 1.01 -3.82
C SER A 97 1.45 1.15 -3.43
N ILE A 98 1.06 2.35 -3.01
CA ILE A 98 -0.31 2.71 -2.66
C ILE A 98 -0.79 3.77 -3.64
N ILE A 99 -1.72 3.39 -4.49
CA ILE A 99 -2.35 4.26 -5.49
C ILE A 99 -3.74 4.64 -4.97
N HIS A 100 -4.00 5.93 -4.80
CA HIS A 100 -5.31 6.42 -4.36
C HIS A 100 -6.04 7.04 -5.55
N SER A 101 -7.19 6.48 -5.90
CA SER A 101 -8.00 6.97 -7.02
C SER A 101 -9.47 6.77 -6.73
N ASN A 102 -10.29 7.82 -6.91
CA ASN A 102 -11.75 7.78 -6.77
C ASN A 102 -12.27 7.17 -5.45
N GLY A 103 -11.55 7.36 -4.34
CA GLY A 103 -11.92 6.82 -3.03
C GLY A 103 -11.59 5.35 -2.81
N GLU A 104 -10.92 4.71 -3.76
CA GLU A 104 -10.35 3.37 -3.63
C GLU A 104 -8.83 3.46 -3.42
N LEU A 105 -8.29 2.52 -2.65
CA LEU A 105 -6.84 2.32 -2.54
C LEU A 105 -6.46 1.03 -3.25
N ARG A 106 -5.60 1.14 -4.25
CA ARG A 106 -4.94 0.00 -4.84
C ARG A 106 -3.56 -0.14 -4.22
N VAL A 107 -3.30 -1.27 -3.57
CA VAL A 107 -2.00 -1.58 -2.97
C VAL A 107 -1.32 -2.68 -3.76
N GLN A 108 -0.08 -2.45 -4.13
CA GLN A 108 0.78 -3.40 -4.79
C GLN A 108 1.96 -3.77 -3.88
N SER A 109 2.19 -5.06 -3.67
CA SER A 109 3.29 -5.58 -2.86
C SER A 109 4.14 -6.55 -3.68
N GLN A 110 5.45 -6.58 -3.43
CA GLN A 110 6.38 -7.58 -4.00
C GLN A 110 6.45 -8.87 -3.16
N ASN A 111 5.65 -8.98 -2.10
CA ASN A 111 5.81 -10.05 -1.12
C ASN A 111 4.99 -11.30 -1.50
N GLU A 112 5.72 -12.41 -1.70
CA GLU A 112 5.19 -13.77 -1.94
C GLU A 112 4.21 -14.25 -0.85
N TYR A 113 4.23 -13.70 0.37
CA TYR A 113 3.23 -14.07 1.39
C TYR A 113 1.83 -13.51 1.10
N VAL A 114 1.73 -12.34 0.45
CA VAL A 114 0.45 -11.83 -0.07
C VAL A 114 -0.03 -12.71 -1.23
N GLU A 115 0.91 -13.25 -2.04
CA GLU A 115 0.61 -14.26 -3.07
C GLU A 115 0.07 -15.55 -2.45
N MET A 116 0.58 -15.94 -1.29
CA MET A 116 0.24 -17.22 -0.66
C MET A 116 -1.20 -17.27 -0.12
N LEU A 117 -1.74 -16.16 0.40
CA LEU A 117 -3.19 -16.04 0.71
C LEU A 117 -4.04 -15.76 -0.55
N ALA A 118 -3.42 -15.39 -1.67
CA ALA A 118 -4.05 -15.25 -2.98
C ALA A 118 -3.98 -16.55 -3.82
N LYS A 119 -3.48 -17.67 -3.26
CA LYS A 119 -3.33 -18.95 -3.96
C LYS A 119 -4.67 -19.56 -4.37
N GLU A 120 -5.10 -19.20 -5.58
CA GLU A 120 -5.39 -20.16 -6.65
C GLU A 120 -4.83 -19.73 -8.02
N ALA A 121 -3.92 -18.73 -8.10
CA ALA A 121 -3.50 -18.25 -9.41
C ALA A 121 -2.01 -17.86 -9.54
N TRP A 122 -1.24 -18.81 -10.08
CA TRP A 122 -0.08 -18.65 -10.97
C TRP A 122 1.34 -18.34 -10.41
N ASN A 123 2.30 -19.12 -10.94
CA ASN A 123 3.76 -19.11 -10.69
C ASN A 123 4.48 -18.04 -11.54
N GLU A 124 4.34 -16.75 -11.25
CA GLU A 124 5.31 -15.77 -11.76
C GLU A 124 5.71 -14.77 -10.68
N PRO A 125 7.00 -14.42 -10.55
CA PRO A 125 7.45 -13.37 -9.64
C PRO A 125 6.77 -12.06 -10.05
N GLY A 126 5.77 -11.65 -9.28
CA GLY A 126 4.85 -10.60 -9.66
C GLY A 126 4.51 -9.68 -8.50
N PHE A 127 4.10 -8.46 -8.83
CA PHE A 127 3.47 -7.60 -7.84
C PHE A 127 2.04 -8.06 -7.63
N VAL A 128 1.67 -8.43 -6.40
CA VAL A 128 0.26 -8.66 -6.07
C VAL A 128 -0.41 -7.33 -5.89
N SER A 129 -1.48 -7.09 -6.65
CA SER A 129 -2.31 -5.90 -6.53
C SER A 129 -3.64 -6.24 -5.86
N LYS A 130 -3.99 -5.53 -4.80
CA LYS A 130 -5.30 -5.60 -4.14
C LYS A 130 -5.95 -4.22 -4.10
N THR A 131 -7.28 -4.20 -4.19
CA THR A 131 -8.07 -2.97 -4.05
C THR A 131 -8.79 -2.98 -2.70
N TYR A 132 -8.75 -1.84 -2.02
CA TYR A 132 -9.38 -1.60 -0.73
C TYR A 132 -10.39 -0.47 -0.86
N LYS A 133 -11.51 -0.63 -0.17
CA LYS A 133 -12.58 0.36 -0.12
C LYS A 133 -12.60 1.04 1.23
N LYS A 134 -12.88 2.35 1.24
CA LYS A 134 -13.01 3.13 2.46
C LYS A 134 -14.15 2.56 3.32
N CYS A 135 -13.87 2.32 4.59
CA CYS A 135 -14.88 1.89 5.54
C CYS A 135 -15.86 3.03 5.87
N PRO A 136 -17.14 2.72 6.13
CA PRO A 136 -18.07 3.71 6.67
C PRO A 136 -17.57 4.15 8.05
N GLY A 137 -17.39 5.47 8.20
CA GLY A 137 -16.93 6.11 9.45
C GLY A 137 -18.06 6.50 10.37
#